data_AF-A0A1G0PIA0-F1
#
_entry.id   AF-A0A1G0PIA0-F1
#
_cell.length_a   1.000
_cell.length_b   1.000
_cell.length_c   1.000
_cell.angle_alpha   90.00
_cell.angle_beta   90.00
_cell.angle_gamma   90.00
#
_symmetry.space_group_name_H-M   'P 1'
#
loop_
_entity.id
_entity.type
_entity.pdbx_description
1 polymer ?
#
loop_
_entity_poly.entity_id
_entity_poly.type
_entity_poly.pdbx_seq_one_letter_code
_entity_poly.pdbx_strand_id
1 'polypeptide(L)'
;MKKLFTIALLILNSMVFAQTGTNYPENSIYKNFRPFHTPRTNYRAGTVYRVAPDNKIYVVEDVKAVNSYESNEGTVVGRMTFSSEEILALPNIELEKYSFVSLEVEMKDIVREYTEQTTVDKILWENERAENLVVDPLSKYFIIRETLKPKEITYRFSEETYKSILGGVNNLQKSAGEGIDFPYYVTKKYKEPVRLFYLDQTIGLRPYGKN
;
A
#
# COMPACT_ATOMS: atom_id res chain seq x y z
N MET A 1 41.86 16.41 -14.68
CA MET A 1 41.46 15.14 -14.01
C MET A 1 40.54 15.35 -12.81
N LYS A 2 40.85 16.22 -11.83
CA LYS A 2 39.95 16.47 -10.67
C LYS A 2 38.53 16.93 -11.03
N LYS A 3 38.36 17.82 -12.01
CA LYS A 3 37.05 18.37 -12.43
C LYS A 3 36.12 17.33 -13.09
N LEU A 4 36.67 16.38 -13.82
CA LEU A 4 35.90 15.27 -14.44
C LEU A 4 35.40 14.28 -13.38
N PHE A 5 36.19 14.05 -12.33
CA PHE A 5 35.81 13.20 -11.21
C PHE A 5 34.67 13.80 -10.39
N THR A 6 34.65 15.13 -10.20
CA THR A 6 33.57 15.82 -9.49
C THR A 6 32.25 15.77 -10.27
N ILE A 7 32.30 15.87 -11.60
CA ILE A 7 31.11 15.76 -12.47
C ILE A 7 30.57 14.32 -12.45
N ALA A 8 31.44 13.31 -12.51
CA ALA A 8 31.05 11.91 -12.38
C ALA A 8 30.39 11.61 -11.02
N LEU A 9 30.90 12.20 -9.92
CA LEU A 9 30.31 12.04 -8.58
C LEU A 9 28.94 12.71 -8.44
N LEU A 10 28.70 13.82 -9.14
CA LEU A 10 27.40 14.51 -9.18
C LEU A 10 26.36 13.74 -10.00
N ILE A 11 26.78 13.10 -11.10
CA ILE A 11 25.91 12.25 -11.93
C ILE A 11 25.56 10.96 -11.19
N LEU A 12 26.50 10.36 -10.46
CA LEU A 12 26.23 9.19 -9.61
C LEU A 12 25.30 9.51 -8.44
N ASN A 13 25.43 10.68 -7.80
CA ASN A 13 24.48 11.10 -6.76
C ASN A 13 23.08 11.36 -7.32
N SER A 14 22.96 12.00 -8.49
CA SER A 14 21.64 12.24 -9.11
C SER A 14 20.93 10.96 -9.54
N MET A 15 21.65 9.89 -9.90
CA MET A 15 21.04 8.57 -10.12
C MET A 15 20.50 7.92 -8.84
N VAL A 16 21.13 8.16 -7.67
CA VAL A 16 20.61 7.67 -6.38
C VAL A 16 19.34 8.42 -5.98
N PHE A 17 19.23 9.72 -6.29
CA PHE A 17 18.03 10.51 -5.99
C PHE A 17 16.86 10.24 -6.97
N ALA A 18 17.12 9.76 -8.19
CA ALA A 18 16.09 9.45 -9.18
C ALA A 18 15.33 8.12 -8.92
N GLN A 19 15.78 7.28 -7.99
CA GLN A 19 15.11 6.03 -7.60
C GLN A 19 14.25 6.14 -6.32
N THR A 20 13.87 7.36 -5.92
CA THR A 20 12.88 7.60 -4.86
C THR A 20 11.43 7.46 -5.36
N GLY A 21 11.20 6.51 -6.26
CA GLY A 21 9.90 5.84 -6.38
C GLY A 21 9.97 4.64 -5.46
N THR A 22 9.28 4.69 -4.33
CA THR A 22 9.13 3.62 -3.32
C THR A 22 9.23 2.21 -3.92
N ASN A 23 10.39 1.56 -3.86
CA ASN A 23 10.57 0.15 -4.21
C ASN A 23 9.96 -0.71 -3.10
N TYR A 24 8.64 -0.65 -2.96
CA TYR A 24 7.89 -1.58 -2.13
C TYR A 24 7.99 -2.96 -2.80
N PRO A 25 8.49 -4.00 -2.12
CA PRO A 25 8.59 -5.32 -2.73
C PRO A 25 7.21 -5.82 -3.18
N GLU A 26 7.14 -6.46 -4.34
CA GLU A 26 5.89 -7.04 -4.84
C GLU A 26 5.38 -8.13 -3.89
N ASN A 27 4.06 -8.15 -3.68
CA ASN A 27 3.40 -9.21 -2.93
C ASN A 27 3.22 -10.47 -3.78
N SER A 28 3.13 -11.65 -3.16
CA SER A 28 2.84 -12.90 -3.90
C SER A 28 1.37 -12.97 -4.36
N ILE A 29 0.46 -12.46 -3.53
CA ILE A 29 -0.93 -12.20 -3.84
C ILE A 29 -1.13 -10.69 -3.93
N TYR A 30 -2.00 -10.21 -4.81
CA TYR A 30 -2.22 -8.76 -4.95
C TYR A 30 -0.91 -7.98 -5.19
N LYS A 31 -0.17 -8.35 -6.25
CA LYS A 31 1.24 -7.95 -6.52
C LYS A 31 1.58 -6.48 -6.28
N ASN A 32 0.66 -5.58 -6.61
CA ASN A 32 0.86 -4.13 -6.53
C ASN A 32 0.08 -3.45 -5.41
N PHE A 33 -0.65 -4.21 -4.59
CA PHE A 33 -1.38 -3.65 -3.48
C PHE A 33 -0.44 -3.27 -2.35
N ARG A 34 -0.75 -2.16 -1.70
CA ARG A 34 -0.02 -1.66 -0.54
C ARG A 34 -0.93 -1.67 0.67
N PRO A 35 -0.43 -2.02 1.86
CA PRO A 35 -1.21 -1.85 3.06
C PRO A 35 -1.45 -0.36 3.34
N PHE A 36 -2.63 -0.03 3.83
CA PHE A 36 -2.81 1.25 4.52
C PHE A 36 -2.02 1.22 5.83
N HIS A 37 -1.45 2.36 6.21
CA HIS A 37 -0.73 2.48 7.49
C HIS A 37 -1.64 2.20 8.70
N THR A 38 -2.95 2.37 8.57
CA THR A 38 -3.95 2.00 9.58
C THR A 38 -5.19 1.48 8.87
N PRO A 39 -6.04 0.66 9.51
CA PRO A 39 -7.31 0.28 8.92
C PRO A 39 -8.19 1.52 8.68
N ARG A 40 -8.71 1.68 7.46
CA ARG A 40 -9.49 2.88 7.07
C ARG A 40 -10.94 2.54 6.74
N THR A 41 -11.84 3.44 7.09
CA THR A 41 -13.23 3.50 6.57
C THR A 41 -13.41 4.56 5.48
N ASN A 42 -12.43 5.45 5.31
CA ASN A 42 -12.27 6.39 4.20
C ASN A 42 -11.26 5.84 3.16
N TYR A 43 -10.83 6.65 2.18
CA TYR A 43 -9.92 6.25 1.09
C TYR A 43 -10.53 5.17 0.17
N ARG A 44 -11.72 5.46 -0.35
CA ARG A 44 -12.41 4.59 -1.30
C ARG A 44 -11.71 4.58 -2.65
N ALA A 45 -12.03 3.59 -3.47
CA ALA A 45 -11.63 3.65 -4.87
C ALA A 45 -12.15 4.95 -5.53
N GLY A 46 -11.27 5.67 -6.22
CA GLY A 46 -11.48 7.02 -6.75
C GLY A 46 -10.89 8.15 -5.89
N THR A 47 -10.40 7.88 -4.68
CA THR A 47 -9.71 8.89 -3.84
C THR A 47 -8.39 9.30 -4.48
N VAL A 48 -8.16 10.62 -4.57
CA VAL A 48 -6.90 11.21 -5.05
C VAL A 48 -6.07 11.68 -3.86
N TYR A 49 -4.78 11.40 -3.90
CA TYR A 49 -3.82 11.90 -2.92
C TYR A 49 -2.52 12.32 -3.59
N ARG A 50 -1.77 13.18 -2.92
CA ARG A 50 -0.42 13.59 -3.33
C ARG A 50 0.60 13.17 -2.29
N VAL A 51 1.79 12.85 -2.77
CA VAL A 51 3.00 12.61 -1.98
C VAL A 51 3.93 13.79 -2.22
N ALA A 52 4.19 14.57 -1.19
CA ALA A 52 5.12 15.70 -1.24
C ALA A 52 6.58 15.22 -1.32
N PRO A 53 7.55 16.10 -1.67
CA PRO A 53 8.98 15.74 -1.70
C PRO A 53 9.54 15.17 -0.39
N ASP A 54 8.91 15.52 0.73
CA ASP A 54 9.24 14.99 2.06
C ASP A 54 8.55 13.65 2.37
N ASN A 55 7.98 12.99 1.35
CA ASN A 55 7.20 11.75 1.41
C ASN A 55 5.91 11.81 2.24
N LYS A 56 5.42 13.00 2.62
CA LYS A 56 4.14 13.11 3.31
C LYS A 56 2.97 12.99 2.35
N ILE A 57 1.97 12.21 2.77
CA ILE A 57 0.74 11.95 2.03
C ILE A 57 -0.32 12.98 2.41
N TYR A 58 -0.88 13.67 1.43
CA TYR A 58 -2.01 14.59 1.61
C TYR A 58 -3.17 14.14 0.73
N VAL A 59 -4.37 14.09 1.30
CA VAL A 59 -5.59 13.78 0.52
C VAL A 59 -5.99 15.02 -0.26
N VAL A 60 -6.07 14.88 -1.58
CA VAL A 60 -6.41 15.98 -2.49
C VAL A 60 -7.79 15.70 -3.02
N GLU A 61 -8.79 15.85 -2.15
CA GLU A 61 -10.22 15.61 -2.37
C GLU A 61 -10.65 14.20 -2.83
N ASP A 62 -11.77 13.75 -2.25
CA ASP A 62 -12.48 12.57 -2.75
C ASP A 62 -13.32 12.97 -3.97
N VAL A 63 -13.11 12.30 -5.11
CA VAL A 63 -13.94 12.51 -6.29
C VAL A 63 -15.32 11.92 -6.01
N LYS A 64 -16.30 12.80 -5.72
CA LYS A 64 -17.64 12.39 -5.29
C LYS A 64 -18.46 11.68 -6.38
N ALA A 65 -18.17 11.94 -7.64
CA ALA A 65 -18.93 11.45 -8.80
C ALA A 65 -18.47 10.08 -9.34
N VAL A 66 -17.44 9.46 -8.75
CA VAL A 66 -16.96 8.16 -9.22
C VAL A 66 -17.85 7.05 -8.64
N ASN A 67 -18.50 6.29 -9.51
CA ASN A 67 -19.18 5.06 -9.13
C ASN A 67 -18.14 4.02 -8.71
N SER A 68 -18.30 3.48 -7.50
CA SER A 68 -17.56 2.32 -7.03
C SER A 68 -18.42 1.06 -7.18
N TYR A 69 -17.76 -0.04 -7.52
CA TYR A 69 -18.34 -1.36 -7.62
C TYR A 69 -17.71 -2.26 -6.56
N GLU A 70 -18.46 -3.24 -6.08
CA GLU A 70 -17.98 -4.23 -5.13
C GLU A 70 -18.04 -5.64 -5.72
N SER A 71 -17.03 -6.45 -5.42
CA SER A 71 -16.99 -7.87 -5.77
C SER A 71 -16.52 -8.68 -4.56
N ASN A 72 -17.16 -9.82 -4.30
CA ASN A 72 -16.82 -10.71 -3.20
C ASN A 72 -15.84 -11.79 -3.71
N GLU A 73 -14.67 -11.90 -3.07
CA GLU A 73 -13.61 -12.84 -3.44
C GLU A 73 -13.53 -14.04 -2.46
N GLY A 74 -14.22 -13.98 -1.32
CA GLY A 74 -14.20 -15.03 -0.31
C GLY A 74 -12.93 -14.99 0.53
N THR A 75 -12.29 -16.14 0.74
CA THR A 75 -11.07 -16.26 1.56
C THR A 75 -9.84 -16.40 0.66
N VAL A 76 -8.82 -15.58 0.91
CA VAL A 76 -7.54 -15.62 0.19
C VAL A 76 -6.39 -15.77 1.18
N VAL A 77 -5.43 -16.62 0.82
CA VAL A 77 -4.20 -16.86 1.59
C VAL A 77 -3.00 -16.61 0.69
N GLY A 78 -1.99 -15.93 1.20
CA GLY A 78 -0.73 -15.74 0.49
C GLY A 78 0.21 -14.81 1.24
N ARG A 79 1.40 -14.59 0.68
CA ARG A 79 2.41 -13.72 1.30
C ARG A 79 2.24 -12.27 0.85
N MET A 80 2.23 -11.38 1.82
CA MET A 80 2.26 -9.94 1.63
C MET A 80 3.42 -9.33 2.42
N THR A 81 3.98 -8.25 1.90
CA THR A 81 5.09 -7.52 2.49
C THR A 81 4.55 -6.32 3.25
N PHE A 82 5.22 -5.97 4.34
CA PHE A 82 4.88 -4.88 5.25
C PHE A 82 6.15 -4.17 5.72
N SER A 83 6.09 -2.87 5.96
CA SER A 83 7.11 -2.16 6.73
C SER A 83 6.92 -2.42 8.24
N SER A 84 7.96 -2.17 9.04
CA SER A 84 7.87 -2.31 10.50
C SER A 84 6.78 -1.40 11.10
N GLU A 85 6.57 -0.21 10.53
CA GLU A 85 5.51 0.72 10.95
C GLU A 85 4.11 0.17 10.65
N GLU A 86 3.94 -0.50 9.51
CA GLU A 86 2.68 -1.14 9.13
C GLU A 86 2.38 -2.35 10.03
N ILE A 87 3.41 -3.13 10.41
CA ILE A 87 3.26 -4.23 11.38
C ILE A 87 2.91 -3.70 12.78
N LEU A 88 3.47 -2.57 13.19
CA LEU A 88 3.06 -1.94 14.44
C LEU A 88 1.60 -1.46 14.37
N ALA A 89 1.19 -0.86 13.27
CA ALA A 89 -0.12 -0.22 13.20
C ALA A 89 -1.28 -1.18 12.88
N LEU A 90 -1.04 -2.27 12.15
CA LEU A 90 -2.08 -3.22 11.73
C LEU A 90 -2.25 -4.37 12.74
N PRO A 91 -1.28 -5.30 12.92
CA PRO A 91 -1.38 -6.34 13.94
C PRO A 91 -1.04 -5.90 15.37
N ASN A 92 -0.46 -4.70 15.59
CA ASN A 92 0.04 -4.25 16.91
C ASN A 92 1.17 -5.11 17.44
N ILE A 93 2.19 -5.30 16.60
CA ILE A 93 3.42 -6.04 16.90
C ILE A 93 4.62 -5.13 16.63
N GLU A 94 5.51 -4.99 17.59
CA GLU A 94 6.72 -4.19 17.45
C GLU A 94 7.88 -5.09 17.05
N LEU A 95 8.51 -4.79 15.92
CA LEU A 95 9.68 -5.51 15.39
C LEU A 95 10.94 -4.67 15.54
N GLU A 96 12.11 -5.32 15.56
CA GLU A 96 13.36 -4.65 15.23
C GLU A 96 13.23 -3.91 13.89
N LYS A 97 13.99 -2.84 13.71
CA LYS A 97 13.81 -1.93 12.57
C LYS A 97 14.23 -2.61 11.25
N TYR A 98 13.30 -3.29 10.60
CA TYR A 98 13.40 -3.79 9.23
C TYR A 98 12.83 -2.78 8.24
N SER A 99 13.43 -2.71 7.05
CA SER A 99 12.84 -1.97 5.93
C SER A 99 11.53 -2.61 5.50
N PHE A 100 11.51 -3.93 5.34
CA PHE A 100 10.33 -4.71 4.93
C PHE A 100 10.40 -6.13 5.49
N VAL A 101 9.22 -6.70 5.77
CA VAL A 101 9.02 -8.06 6.27
C VAL A 101 7.86 -8.68 5.51
N SER A 102 8.06 -9.88 4.99
CA SER A 102 6.99 -10.65 4.34
C SER A 102 6.34 -11.60 5.34
N LEU A 103 5.02 -11.53 5.44
CA LEU A 103 4.19 -12.37 6.28
C LEU A 103 3.23 -13.17 5.40
N GLU A 104 2.85 -14.37 5.84
CA GLU A 104 1.67 -15.02 5.30
C GLU A 104 0.43 -14.36 5.90
N VAL A 105 -0.50 -13.97 5.04
CA VAL A 105 -1.79 -13.41 5.45
C VAL A 105 -2.91 -14.30 4.96
N GLU A 106 -3.89 -14.51 5.83
CA GLU A 106 -5.18 -15.07 5.47
C GLU A 106 -6.23 -13.98 5.67
N MET A 107 -6.91 -13.60 4.60
CA MET A 107 -8.00 -12.64 4.62
C MET A 107 -9.31 -13.35 4.32
N LYS A 108 -10.32 -13.15 5.19
CA LYS A 108 -11.64 -13.78 5.05
C LYS A 108 -12.69 -12.76 4.63
N ASP A 109 -13.64 -13.25 3.83
CA ASP A 109 -14.78 -12.49 3.31
C ASP A 109 -14.35 -11.17 2.67
N ILE A 110 -13.36 -11.24 1.78
CA ILE A 110 -12.79 -10.07 1.13
C ILE A 110 -13.82 -9.47 0.18
N VAL A 111 -14.11 -8.19 0.40
CA VAL A 111 -14.83 -7.36 -0.56
C VAL A 111 -13.80 -6.49 -1.30
N ARG A 112 -13.70 -6.65 -2.61
CA ARG A 112 -12.94 -5.78 -3.49
C ARG A 112 -13.81 -4.59 -3.87
N GLU A 113 -13.40 -3.38 -3.50
CA GLU A 113 -14.05 -2.15 -3.94
C GLU A 113 -13.18 -1.50 -5.03
N TYR A 114 -13.71 -1.32 -6.23
CA TYR A 114 -12.97 -0.82 -7.38
C TYR A 114 -13.79 0.18 -8.21
N THR A 115 -13.11 0.89 -9.09
CA THR A 115 -13.73 1.84 -10.02
C THR A 115 -13.38 1.46 -11.46
N GLU A 116 -14.31 1.66 -12.39
CA GLU A 116 -13.98 1.54 -13.81
C GLU A 116 -12.98 2.62 -14.22
N GLN A 117 -11.84 2.19 -14.78
CA GLN A 117 -10.76 3.08 -15.16
C GLN A 117 -11.22 4.16 -16.15
N THR A 118 -12.01 3.78 -17.15
CA THR A 118 -12.58 4.70 -18.16
C THR A 118 -13.45 5.79 -17.53
N THR A 119 -14.29 5.43 -16.56
CA THR A 119 -15.18 6.37 -15.87
C THR A 119 -14.40 7.35 -15.01
N VAL A 120 -13.38 6.88 -14.28
CA VAL A 120 -12.52 7.75 -13.46
C VAL A 120 -11.71 8.71 -14.32
N ASP A 121 -11.08 8.20 -15.38
CA ASP A 121 -10.24 9.01 -16.26
C ASP A 121 -11.09 10.06 -16.99
N LYS A 122 -12.31 9.68 -17.42
CA LYS A 122 -13.32 10.60 -17.93
C LYS A 122 -13.70 11.66 -16.91
N ILE A 123 -13.97 11.30 -15.65
CA ILE A 123 -14.34 12.29 -14.61
C ILE A 123 -13.19 13.25 -14.29
N LEU A 124 -11.96 12.75 -14.26
CA LEU A 124 -10.75 13.57 -14.08
C LEU A 124 -10.51 14.51 -15.27
N TRP A 125 -10.95 14.13 -16.48
CA TRP A 125 -10.75 14.89 -17.71
C TRP A 125 -11.90 15.84 -18.08
N GLU A 126 -13.15 15.40 -17.95
CA GLU A 126 -14.36 16.14 -18.35
C GLU A 126 -14.81 17.16 -17.30
N ASN A 127 -14.51 16.94 -16.02
CA ASN A 127 -14.58 18.04 -15.08
C ASN A 127 -13.30 18.84 -15.24
N GLU A 128 -13.37 20.06 -15.76
CA GLU A 128 -12.35 21.13 -15.71
C GLU A 128 -11.89 21.50 -14.26
N ARG A 129 -11.85 20.52 -13.36
CA ARG A 129 -11.25 20.52 -12.03
C ARG A 129 -9.86 19.90 -12.00
N ALA A 130 -9.39 19.21 -13.04
CA ALA A 130 -7.97 18.85 -13.12
C ALA A 130 -7.06 20.09 -13.08
N GLU A 131 -7.53 21.23 -13.62
CA GLU A 131 -6.85 22.53 -13.50
C GLU A 131 -6.92 23.13 -12.09
N ASN A 132 -7.86 22.67 -11.24
CA ASN A 132 -8.04 23.08 -9.85
C ASN A 132 -7.53 22.07 -8.82
N LEU A 133 -6.96 20.93 -9.25
CA LEU A 133 -6.03 20.20 -8.40
C LEU A 133 -4.91 21.20 -8.11
N VAL A 134 -4.75 21.62 -6.85
CA VAL A 134 -3.58 22.42 -6.47
C VAL A 134 -2.38 21.50 -6.71
N VAL A 135 -1.78 21.63 -7.89
CA VAL A 135 -0.62 20.87 -8.32
C VAL A 135 0.59 21.55 -7.72
N ASP A 136 1.09 20.98 -6.63
CA ASP A 136 2.45 21.26 -6.19
C ASP A 136 3.38 20.58 -7.21
N PRO A 137 4.16 21.35 -7.99
CA PRO A 137 4.98 20.82 -9.09
C PRO A 137 6.07 19.86 -8.61
N LEU A 138 6.35 19.83 -7.30
CA LEU A 138 7.32 18.93 -6.70
C LEU A 138 6.65 17.66 -6.12
N SER A 139 5.33 17.63 -6.00
CA SER A 139 4.57 16.50 -5.49
C SER A 139 4.21 15.48 -6.59
N LYS A 140 4.12 14.21 -6.20
CA LYS A 140 3.59 13.12 -7.05
C LYS A 140 2.13 12.86 -6.70
N TYR A 141 1.26 12.75 -7.70
CA TYR A 141 -0.18 12.54 -7.50
C TYR A 141 -0.55 11.11 -7.82
N PHE A 142 -1.47 10.54 -7.04
CA PHE A 142 -1.92 9.16 -7.14
C PHE A 142 -3.43 9.06 -6.97
N ILE A 143 -4.02 8.05 -7.60
CA ILE A 143 -5.41 7.66 -7.41
C ILE A 143 -5.49 6.24 -6.89
N ILE A 144 -6.35 6.01 -5.90
CA ILE A 144 -6.69 4.66 -5.45
C ILE A 144 -7.67 4.06 -6.45
N ARG A 145 -7.25 3.03 -7.20
CA ARG A 145 -8.10 2.33 -8.18
C ARG A 145 -8.96 1.26 -7.56
N GLU A 146 -8.43 0.66 -6.49
CA GLU A 146 -9.04 -0.48 -5.87
C GLU A 146 -8.62 -0.60 -4.41
N THR A 147 -9.49 -1.14 -3.57
CA THR A 147 -9.19 -1.48 -2.17
C THR A 147 -9.72 -2.85 -1.79
N LEU A 148 -9.01 -3.51 -0.86
CA LEU A 148 -9.43 -4.77 -0.27
C LEU A 148 -10.02 -4.52 1.11
N LYS A 149 -11.25 -4.96 1.31
CA LYS A 149 -12.04 -4.79 2.55
C LYS A 149 -12.32 -6.15 3.20
N PRO A 150 -11.36 -6.79 3.86
CA PRO A 150 -11.64 -7.97 4.66
C PRO A 150 -12.35 -7.60 5.97
N LYS A 151 -13.15 -8.53 6.49
CA LYS A 151 -13.74 -8.43 7.84
C LYS A 151 -12.86 -9.07 8.91
N GLU A 152 -12.06 -10.06 8.50
CA GLU A 152 -11.10 -10.76 9.34
C GLU A 152 -9.81 -10.98 8.57
N ILE A 153 -8.68 -10.72 9.23
CA ILE A 153 -7.34 -10.98 8.70
C ILE A 153 -6.50 -11.66 9.77
N THR A 154 -5.77 -12.70 9.37
CA THR A 154 -4.79 -13.37 10.20
C THR A 154 -3.41 -13.11 9.62
N TYR A 155 -2.51 -12.57 10.44
CA TYR A 155 -1.11 -12.37 10.11
C TYR A 155 -0.32 -13.51 10.71
N ARG A 156 0.46 -14.22 9.88
CA ARG A 156 1.27 -15.36 10.30
C ARG A 156 2.75 -15.04 10.07
N PHE A 157 3.54 -15.27 11.10
CA PHE A 157 4.96 -14.95 11.23
C PHE A 157 5.77 -16.25 11.22
N SER A 158 6.91 -16.21 10.52
CA SER A 158 7.88 -17.30 10.54
C SER A 158 8.61 -17.33 11.89
N GLU A 159 9.32 -18.43 12.16
CA GLU A 159 10.20 -18.54 13.33
C GLU A 159 11.31 -17.47 13.33
N GLU A 160 11.79 -17.04 12.17
CA GLU A 160 12.79 -15.97 12.05
C GLU A 160 12.21 -14.61 12.45
N THR A 161 11.07 -14.25 11.87
CA THR A 161 10.41 -12.96 12.19
C THR A 161 9.92 -12.91 13.63
N TYR A 162 9.47 -14.04 14.19
CA TYR A 162 9.05 -14.09 15.59
C TYR A 162 10.20 -13.73 16.55
N LYS A 163 11.42 -14.19 16.26
CA LYS A 163 12.59 -13.91 17.10
C LYS A 163 13.00 -12.44 17.11
N SER A 164 12.58 -11.66 16.12
CA SER A 164 12.87 -10.23 16.03
C SER A 164 11.76 -9.32 16.54
N ILE A 165 10.73 -9.89 17.19
CA ILE A 165 9.69 -9.13 17.86
C ILE A 165 10.22 -8.58 19.18
N LEU A 166 10.15 -7.25 19.32
CA LEU A 166 10.48 -6.50 20.52
C LEU A 166 9.29 -6.37 21.47
N GLY A 167 8.08 -6.31 20.93
CA GLY A 167 6.85 -6.03 21.70
C GLY A 167 5.60 -6.64 21.07
N GLY A 168 4.61 -6.97 21.91
CA GLY A 168 3.35 -7.54 21.44
C GLY A 168 3.35 -9.06 21.23
N VAL A 169 4.41 -9.77 21.62
CA VAL A 169 4.51 -11.25 21.57
C VAL A 169 3.30 -11.94 22.22
N ASN A 170 2.79 -11.39 23.34
CA ASN A 170 1.63 -11.94 24.05
C ASN A 170 0.33 -11.92 23.22
N ASN A 171 0.28 -11.16 22.13
CA ASN A 171 -0.85 -11.13 21.20
C ASN A 171 -0.79 -12.28 20.18
N LEU A 172 0.33 -13.02 20.10
CA LEU A 172 0.52 -14.11 19.17
C LEU A 172 0.09 -15.45 19.77
N GLN A 173 -0.50 -16.27 18.92
CA GLN A 173 -0.79 -17.66 19.15
C GLN A 173 0.20 -18.53 18.36
N LYS A 174 0.51 -19.73 18.84
CA LYS A 174 1.33 -20.71 18.10
C LYS A 174 0.45 -21.82 17.59
N SER A 175 0.51 -22.10 16.30
CA SER A 175 -0.15 -23.24 15.65
C SER A 175 0.44 -24.55 16.18
N ALA A 176 -0.42 -25.53 16.46
CA ALA A 176 0.01 -26.86 16.86
C ALA A 176 0.31 -27.72 15.61
N GLY A 177 1.53 -28.25 15.51
CA GLY A 177 1.94 -29.15 14.42
C GLY A 177 3.40 -28.95 14.01
N GLU A 178 4.03 -30.03 13.55
CA GLU A 178 5.36 -29.97 12.92
C GLU A 178 5.26 -29.56 11.45
N GLY A 179 6.27 -28.86 10.92
CA GLY A 179 6.37 -28.51 9.50
C GLY A 179 5.54 -27.30 9.04
N ILE A 180 5.14 -26.40 9.95
CA ILE A 180 4.43 -25.16 9.61
C ILE A 180 5.44 -24.03 9.40
N ASP A 181 5.50 -23.48 8.19
CA ASP A 181 6.44 -22.40 7.82
C ASP A 181 6.20 -21.09 8.60
N PHE A 182 4.93 -20.77 8.89
CA PHE A 182 4.50 -19.56 9.62
C PHE A 182 3.68 -19.93 10.86
N PRO A 183 4.32 -20.45 11.92
CA PRO A 183 3.60 -21.05 13.04
C PRO A 183 3.02 -20.03 14.03
N TYR A 184 3.48 -18.79 14.06
CA TYR A 184 2.98 -17.77 14.99
C TYR A 184 1.99 -16.88 14.31
N TYR A 185 0.86 -16.55 14.95
CA TYR A 185 -0.17 -15.76 14.28
C TYR A 185 -0.95 -14.87 15.23
N VAL A 186 -1.50 -13.80 14.66
CA VAL A 186 -2.50 -12.95 15.30
C VAL A 186 -3.65 -12.72 14.34
N THR A 187 -4.87 -12.87 14.82
CA THR A 187 -6.09 -12.59 14.06
C THR A 187 -6.68 -11.27 14.50
N LYS A 188 -6.97 -10.38 13.54
CA LYS A 188 -7.73 -9.15 13.73
C LYS A 188 -9.11 -9.31 13.11
N LYS A 189 -10.14 -9.00 13.89
CA LYS A 189 -11.55 -9.01 13.46
C LYS A 189 -12.11 -7.61 13.57
N TYR A 190 -12.77 -7.16 12.53
CA TYR A 190 -13.41 -5.86 12.46
C TYR A 190 -14.93 -6.01 12.54
N LYS A 191 -15.60 -5.04 13.17
CA LYS A 191 -17.07 -5.03 13.27
C LYS A 191 -17.71 -4.97 11.88
N GLU A 192 -17.10 -4.19 11.00
CA GLU A 192 -17.46 -4.00 9.59
C GLU A 192 -16.22 -4.21 8.70
N PRO A 193 -16.37 -4.56 7.42
CA PRO A 193 -15.25 -4.64 6.49
C PRO A 193 -14.50 -3.30 6.40
N VAL A 194 -13.18 -3.34 6.61
CA VAL A 194 -12.31 -2.15 6.59
C VAL A 194 -11.28 -2.25 5.49
N ARG A 195 -10.93 -1.12 4.88
CA ARG A 195 -9.91 -1.08 3.84
C ARG A 195 -8.55 -1.30 4.49
N LEU A 196 -7.90 -2.41 4.13
CA LEU A 196 -6.56 -2.76 4.62
C LEU A 196 -5.50 -2.60 3.54
N PHE A 197 -5.86 -2.81 2.28
CA PHE A 197 -4.94 -2.70 1.17
C PHE A 197 -5.56 -1.85 0.06
N TYR A 198 -4.70 -1.18 -0.70
CA TYR A 198 -5.10 -0.40 -1.86
C TYR A 198 -4.14 -0.59 -3.03
N LEU A 199 -4.69 -0.45 -4.23
CA LEU A 199 -3.95 -0.34 -5.46
C LEU A 199 -3.94 1.13 -5.87
N ASP A 200 -2.76 1.74 -5.90
CA ASP A 200 -2.58 3.09 -6.40
C ASP A 200 -2.12 3.13 -7.86
N GLN A 201 -2.38 4.25 -8.51
CA GLN A 201 -1.85 4.57 -9.83
C GLN A 201 -1.45 6.03 -9.88
N THR A 202 -0.28 6.34 -10.44
CA THR A 202 0.17 7.72 -10.64
C THR A 202 -0.74 8.46 -11.62
N ILE A 203 -1.21 9.65 -11.22
CA ILE A 203 -1.99 10.57 -12.05
C ILE A 203 -1.03 11.49 -12.84
N GLY A 204 -1.40 11.85 -14.08
CA GLY A 204 -0.64 12.82 -14.87
C GLY A 204 0.42 12.21 -15.81
N LEU A 205 0.60 10.89 -15.79
CA LEU A 205 1.05 10.19 -17.00
C LEU A 205 -0.07 10.37 -18.05
N ARG A 206 0.25 10.93 -19.22
CA ARG A 206 -0.75 11.23 -20.26
C ARG A 206 -1.62 9.99 -20.51
N PRO A 207 -2.96 10.08 -20.38
CA PRO A 207 -3.85 8.95 -20.66
C PRO A 207 -3.73 8.49 -22.12
N TYR A 208 -3.44 9.42 -23.04
CA TYR A 208 -3.17 9.15 -24.44
C TYR A 208 -2.28 10.28 -24.99
N GLY A 209 -1.05 9.95 -25.37
CA GLY A 209 -0.15 10.83 -26.10
C GLY A 209 1.13 10.10 -26.44
N LYS A 210 1.37 9.86 -27.74
CA LYS A 210 2.59 9.25 -28.27
C LYS A 210 3.84 9.97 -27.75
N ASN A 211 4.92 9.19 -27.56
CA ASN A 211 6.32 9.57 -27.33
C ASN A 211 6.63 11.07 -27.44
#